data_AF-A3DNM9-F1
#
_entry.id   AF-A3DNM9-F1
#
_cell.length_a   1.000
_cell.length_b   1.000
_cell.length_c   1.000
_cell.angle_alpha   90.00
_cell.angle_beta   90.00
_cell.angle_gamma   90.00
#
_symmetry.space_group_name_H-M   'P 1'
#
loop_
_entity.id
_entity.type
_entity.pdbx_description
1 polymer ?
#
loop_
_entity_poly.entity_id
_entity_poly.type
_entity_poly.pdbx_seq_one_letter_code
_entity_poly.pdbx_strand_id
1 'polypeptide(L)'
;MEIAARDSTRIPTVKIVGVLRDPLGIPLANQELEVYINNRLYSKIKTESMGEYTVYYSPEEPRLYEVEIRLQGNAVLKRRVKVGARG
;
A
#
# COMPACT_ATOMS: atom_id res chain seq x y z
N MET A 1 7.31 28.54 -27.94
CA MET A 1 7.88 27.21 -27.62
C MET A 1 8.40 27.30 -26.21
N GLU A 2 7.59 26.86 -25.24
CA GLU A 2 7.96 26.94 -23.83
C GLU A 2 8.64 25.63 -23.45
N ILE A 3 9.95 25.71 -23.20
CA ILE A 3 10.71 24.59 -22.66
C ILE A 3 10.54 24.67 -21.15
N ALA A 4 9.41 24.19 -20.64
CA ALA A 4 9.24 24.03 -19.20
C ALA A 4 10.23 22.94 -18.74
N ALA A 5 11.11 23.33 -17.82
CA ALA A 5 12.13 22.46 -17.26
C ALA A 5 11.52 21.13 -16.81
N ARG A 6 12.19 20.02 -17.13
CA ARG A 6 11.88 18.71 -16.54
C ARG A 6 12.05 18.84 -15.03
N ASP A 7 10.98 19.09 -14.30
CA ASP A 7 10.94 18.81 -12.87
C ASP A 7 11.13 17.30 -12.73
N SER A 8 12.39 16.88 -12.61
CA SER A 8 12.80 15.47 -12.68
C SER A 8 12.68 14.82 -11.31
N THR A 9 11.84 15.38 -10.44
CA THR A 9 11.57 14.89 -9.10
C THR A 9 10.71 13.64 -9.20
N ARG A 10 11.34 12.46 -9.37
CA ARG A 10 10.59 11.21 -9.45
C ARG A 10 10.24 10.72 -8.05
N ILE A 11 8.94 10.65 -7.77
CA ILE A 11 8.41 10.04 -6.55
C ILE A 11 8.29 8.52 -6.79
N PRO A 12 8.93 7.68 -5.96
CA PRO A 12 8.88 6.24 -6.16
C PRO A 12 7.50 5.66 -5.80
N THR A 13 7.02 4.73 -6.61
CA THR A 13 5.91 3.84 -6.23
C THR A 13 6.31 3.00 -5.02
N VAL A 14 5.42 2.94 -4.04
CA VAL A 14 5.55 2.09 -2.86
C VAL A 14 4.92 0.73 -3.18
N LYS A 15 5.72 -0.34 -3.06
CA LYS A 15 5.23 -1.72 -3.13
C LYS A 15 5.08 -2.26 -1.72
N ILE A 16 3.86 -2.65 -1.35
CA ILE A 16 3.54 -3.29 -0.06
C ILE A 16 3.18 -4.73 -0.38
N VAL A 17 3.88 -5.68 0.25
CA VAL A 17 3.62 -7.10 0.11
C VAL A 17 3.44 -7.72 1.49
N GLY A 18 2.65 -8.77 1.56
CA GLY A 18 2.51 -9.56 2.77
C GLY A 18 1.74 -10.85 2.52
N VAL A 19 1.62 -11.63 3.59
CA VAL A 19 0.86 -12.87 3.61
C VAL A 19 -0.11 -12.80 4.78
N LEU A 20 -1.40 -12.89 4.49
CA LEU A 20 -2.45 -12.97 5.50
C LEU A 20 -2.54 -14.40 6.02
N ARG A 21 -2.45 -14.54 7.34
CA ARG A 21 -2.58 -15.82 8.05
C ARG A 21 -3.57 -15.69 9.20
N ASP A 22 -4.19 -16.80 9.57
CA ASP A 22 -4.97 -16.90 10.79
C ASP A 22 -4.05 -16.97 12.04
N PRO A 23 -4.61 -16.98 13.26
CA PRO A 23 -3.82 -17.08 14.49
C PRO A 23 -3.02 -18.38 14.63
N LEU A 24 -3.36 -19.44 13.89
CA LEU A 24 -2.64 -20.71 13.87
C LEU A 24 -1.54 -20.74 12.80
N GLY A 25 -1.40 -19.66 12.02
CA GLY A 25 -0.40 -19.51 10.96
C GLY A 25 -0.83 -20.07 9.60
N ILE A 26 -2.09 -20.48 9.44
CA ILE A 26 -2.63 -20.99 8.17
C ILE A 26 -2.92 -19.81 7.23
N PRO A 27 -2.47 -19.85 5.95
CA PRO A 27 -2.73 -18.79 4.99
C PRO A 27 -4.22 -18.65 4.67
N LEU A 28 -4.68 -17.40 4.53
CA LEU A 28 -6.08 -17.08 4.24
C LEU A 28 -6.23 -16.54 2.81
N ALA A 29 -6.68 -17.40 1.90
CA ALA A 29 -6.90 -17.08 0.49
C ALA A 29 -8.24 -16.41 0.20
N ASN A 30 -8.34 -15.66 -0.91
CA ASN A 30 -9.55 -14.99 -1.42
C ASN A 30 -10.25 -14.07 -0.40
N GLN A 31 -9.50 -13.56 0.58
CA GLN A 31 -10.01 -12.62 1.56
C GLN A 31 -9.99 -11.21 0.98
N GLU A 32 -11.12 -10.51 1.03
CA GLU A 32 -11.17 -9.08 0.70
C GLU A 32 -10.46 -8.26 1.79
N LEU A 33 -9.48 -7.47 1.37
CA LEU A 33 -8.73 -6.56 2.20
C LEU A 33 -9.00 -5.12 1.77
N GLU A 34 -9.24 -4.26 2.75
CA GLU A 34 -9.41 -2.82 2.55
C GLU A 34 -8.08 -2.12 2.84
N VAL A 35 -7.54 -1.44 1.85
CA VAL A 35 -6.27 -0.71 1.96
C VAL A 35 -6.58 0.76 2.18
N TYR A 36 -6.09 1.31 3.28
CA TYR A 36 -6.21 2.72 3.62
C TYR A 36 -4.86 3.41 3.55
N ILE A 37 -4.85 4.59 2.96
CA ILE A 37 -3.69 5.50 2.93
C ILE A 37 -4.10 6.81 3.59
N ASN A 38 -3.45 7.16 4.70
CA ASN A 38 -3.79 8.30 5.56
C ASN A 38 -5.28 8.32 5.94
N ASN A 39 -5.77 7.19 6.43
CA ASN A 39 -7.16 6.97 6.89
C ASN A 39 -8.22 7.10 5.79
N ARG A 40 -7.83 7.20 4.51
CA ARG A 40 -8.76 7.18 3.37
C ARG A 40 -8.67 5.84 2.65
N LEU A 41 -9.83 5.25 2.35
CA LEU A 41 -9.88 4.02 1.56
C LEU A 41 -9.25 4.28 0.19
N TYR A 42 -8.19 3.55 -0.11
CA TYR A 42 -7.44 3.63 -1.36
C TYR A 42 -7.90 2.56 -2.34
N SER A 43 -7.98 1.31 -1.89
CA SER A 43 -8.37 0.18 -2.75
C SER A 43 -8.91 -0.99 -1.94
N LYS A 44 -9.61 -1.89 -2.64
CA LYS A 44 -10.01 -3.20 -2.14
C LYS A 44 -9.31 -4.27 -2.98
N ILE A 45 -8.58 -5.16 -2.31
CA ILE A 45 -7.81 -6.23 -2.96
C ILE A 45 -8.27 -7.58 -2.40
N LYS A 46 -7.85 -8.67 -3.07
CA LYS A 46 -8.05 -10.03 -2.56
C LYS A 46 -6.70 -10.70 -2.33
N THR A 47 -6.63 -11.54 -1.30
CA THR A 47 -5.47 -12.41 -1.12
C THR A 47 -5.46 -13.54 -2.13
N GLU A 48 -4.27 -13.93 -2.57
CA GLU A 48 -4.03 -15.07 -3.46
C GLU A 48 -4.12 -16.41 -2.71
N SER A 49 -3.90 -17.52 -3.40
CA SER A 49 -4.05 -18.89 -2.86
C SER A 49 -3.21 -19.19 -1.61
N MET A 50 -2.06 -18.53 -1.45
CA MET A 50 -1.20 -18.65 -0.27
C MET A 50 -1.41 -17.53 0.75
N GLY A 51 -2.51 -16.78 0.65
CA GLY A 51 -2.78 -15.61 1.50
C GLY A 51 -1.99 -14.36 1.10
N GLU A 52 -1.24 -14.42 -0.01
CA GLU A 52 -0.37 -13.34 -0.45
C GLU A 52 -1.19 -12.15 -0.93
N TYR A 53 -0.68 -10.94 -0.70
CA TYR A 53 -1.24 -9.73 -1.29
C TYR A 53 -0.12 -8.79 -1.74
N THR A 54 -0.39 -8.03 -2.79
CA THR A 54 0.48 -6.97 -3.27
C THR A 54 -0.32 -5.69 -3.51
N VAL A 55 0.15 -4.57 -2.99
CA VAL A 55 -0.38 -3.23 -3.24
C VAL A 55 0.72 -2.38 -3.85
N TYR A 56 0.37 -1.66 -4.90
CA TYR A 56 1.18 -0.59 -5.46
C TYR A 56 0.51 0.74 -5.14
N TYR A 57 1.22 1.64 -4.48
CA TYR A 57 0.75 2.99 -4.20
C TYR A 57 1.70 4.00 -4.85
N SER A 58 1.17 4.87 -5.70
CA SER A 58 1.92 5.96 -6.33
C SER A 58 1.62 7.27 -5.62
N PRO A 59 2.53 7.77 -4.77
CA PRO A 59 2.31 9.00 -4.01
C PRO A 59 2.48 10.24 -4.91
N GLU A 60 1.68 11.27 -4.64
CA GLU A 60 1.77 12.56 -5.34
C GLU A 60 2.86 13.48 -4.77
N GLU A 61 3.25 13.29 -3.50
CA GLU A 61 4.20 14.14 -2.81
C GLU A 61 5.16 13.32 -1.93
N PRO A 62 6.41 13.77 -1.75
CA PRO A 62 7.33 13.15 -0.81
C PRO A 62 6.94 13.52 0.63
N ARG A 63 6.33 12.58 1.37
CA ARG A 63 5.99 12.74 2.79
C ARG A 63 5.88 11.41 3.52
N LEU A 64 5.46 11.47 4.78
CA LEU A 64 5.08 10.29 5.55
C LEU A 64 3.63 9.88 5.22
N TYR A 65 3.44 8.62 4.86
CA TYR A 65 2.15 8.00 4.59
C TYR A 65 1.83 6.96 5.67
N GLU A 66 0.64 7.02 6.24
CA GLU A 66 0.11 5.94 7.06
C GLU A 66 -0.62 4.92 6.17
N VAL A 67 -0.13 3.69 6.15
CA VAL A 67 -0.73 2.57 5.43
C VAL A 67 -1.40 1.67 6.45
N GLU A 68 -2.68 1.38 6.25
CA GLU A 68 -3.43 0.44 7.08
C GLU A 68 -4.15 -0.56 6.18
N ILE A 69 -4.03 -1.85 6.47
CA ILE A 69 -4.76 -2.91 5.79
C ILE A 69 -5.75 -3.48 6.78
N ARG A 70 -7.01 -3.58 6.37
CA ARG A 70 -8.09 -4.13 7.19
C ARG A 70 -8.68 -5.39 6.56
N LEU A 71 -9.01 -6.34 7.41
CA LEU A 71 -9.85 -7.50 7.10
C LEU A 71 -11.17 -7.32 7.84
N GLN A 72 -12.28 -7.22 7.10
CA GLN A 72 -13.62 -7.07 7.68
C GLN A 72 -13.69 -5.89 8.70
N GLY A 73 -13.11 -4.75 8.34
CA GLY A 73 -13.04 -3.57 9.21
C GLY A 73 -11.98 -3.61 10.33
N ASN A 74 -11.32 -4.74 10.58
CA ASN A 74 -10.28 -4.87 11.61
C ASN A 74 -8.87 -4.69 11.02
N ALA A 75 -8.04 -3.85 11.64
CA ALA A 75 -6.67 -3.64 11.18
C ALA A 75 -5.80 -4.89 11.37
N VAL A 76 -5.24 -5.40 10.28
CA VAL A 76 -4.27 -6.51 10.25
C VAL A 76 -2.84 -6.05 10.01
N LEU A 77 -2.68 -4.85 9.42
CA LEU A 77 -1.39 -4.17 9.25
C LEU A 77 -1.62 -2.68 9.47
N LYS A 78 -0.70 -2.02 10.21
CA LYS A 78 -0.63 -0.55 10.29
C LYS A 78 0.84 -0.14 10.29
N ARG A 79 1.26 0.68 9.32
CA ARG A 79 2.66 1.07 9.12
C ARG A 79 2.78 2.48 8.56
N ARG A 80 3.77 3.22 9.04
CA ARG A 80 4.16 4.51 8.45
C ARG A 80 5.29 4.31 7.44
N VAL A 81 5.14 4.86 6.24
CA VAL A 81 6.08 4.76 5.13
C VAL A 81 6.55 6.17 4.75
N LYS A 82 7.85 6.45 4.89
CA LYS A 82 8.45 7.72 4.45
C LYS A 82 8.79 7.61 2.96
N VAL A 83 8.11 8.41 2.15
CA VAL A 83 8.39 8.57 0.73
C VAL A 83 9.21 9.85 0.55
N GLY A 84 10.37 9.71 -0.09
CA GLY A 84 11.21 10.85 -0.48
C GLY A 84 11.27 10.96 -1.99
N ALA A 85 11.46 12.18 -2.49
CA ALA A 85 11.83 12.40 -3.87
C ALA A 85 13.25 11.86 -4.10
N ARG A 86 13.48 11.25 -5.26
CA ARG A 86 14.83 10.97 -5.76
C ARG A 86 15.08 11.90 -6.93
N GLY A 87 16.16 12.68 -6.84
CA GLY A 87 16.72 13.47 -7.94
C GLY A 87 17.68 12.66 -8.78
#